data_AF-A0A971YZ76-F1
#
_entry.id   AF-A0A971YZ76-F1
#
_cell.length_a   1.000
_cell.length_b   1.000
_cell.length_c   1.000
_cell.angle_alpha   90.00
_cell.angle_beta   90.00
_cell.angle_gamma   90.00
#
_symmetry.space_group_name_H-M   'P 1'
#
loop_
_entity.id
_entity.type
_entity.pdbx_description
1 polymer ?
#
loop_
_entity_poly.entity_id
_entity_poly.type
_entity_poly.pdbx_seq_one_letter_code
_entity_poly.pdbx_strand_id
1 'polypeptide(L)'
;MSIYWLNYILTACGIALTLSGLVLTTYSWYNLHRADRLIEEKVQSHLAEIEERLDKRFSRIAEAIEAFFEANSLFPERFETYLNLARVYAQIDKVELALKYLRDGLERNPQAVTEIEQDPAFAALRQKDPEQFQAIIARFVEQ
;
A
#
# COMPACT_ATOMS: atom_id res chain seq x y z
N MET A 1 -14.03 -67.68 -35.12
CA MET A 1 -14.43 -66.33 -34.64
C MET A 1 -14.59 -65.45 -35.88
N SER A 2 -15.78 -64.88 -36.15
CA SER A 2 -16.07 -64.21 -37.42
C SER A 2 -15.51 -62.79 -37.46
N ILE A 3 -14.87 -62.40 -38.57
CA ILE A 3 -14.20 -61.09 -38.79
C ILE A 3 -15.14 -59.89 -38.47
N TYR A 4 -16.44 -60.06 -38.70
CA TYR A 4 -17.47 -59.05 -38.39
C TYR A 4 -17.54 -58.66 -36.92
N TRP A 5 -17.28 -59.61 -36.00
CA TRP A 5 -17.35 -59.35 -34.56
C TRP A 5 -16.15 -58.54 -34.06
N LEU A 6 -14.98 -58.76 -34.66
CA LEU A 6 -13.76 -58.00 -34.38
C LEU A 6 -13.89 -56.53 -34.85
N ASN A 7 -14.45 -56.32 -36.05
CA ASN A 7 -14.70 -54.97 -36.57
C ASN A 7 -15.69 -54.20 -35.69
N TYR A 8 -16.73 -54.86 -35.17
CA TYR A 8 -17.69 -54.23 -34.27
C TYR A 8 -17.04 -53.72 -32.98
N ILE A 9 -16.22 -54.55 -32.31
CA ILE A 9 -15.49 -54.15 -31.09
C ILE A 9 -14.56 -52.96 -31.40
N LEU A 10 -13.84 -53.01 -32.51
CA LEU A 10 -12.93 -51.94 -32.90
C LEU A 10 -13.67 -50.60 -33.08
N THR A 11 -14.83 -50.62 -33.72
CA THR A 11 -15.68 -49.42 -33.86
C THR A 11 -16.22 -48.92 -32.52
N ALA A 12 -16.65 -49.83 -31.63
CA ALA A 12 -17.13 -49.46 -30.30
C ALA A 12 -16.02 -48.82 -29.45
N CYS A 13 -14.80 -49.36 -29.50
CA CYS A 13 -13.64 -48.78 -28.84
C CYS A 13 -13.28 -47.39 -29.40
N GLY A 14 -13.35 -47.22 -30.73
CA GLY A 14 -13.15 -45.93 -31.38
C GLY A 14 -14.15 -44.88 -30.91
N ILE A 15 -15.44 -45.23 -30.84
CA ILE A 15 -16.49 -44.33 -30.34
C ILE A 15 -16.23 -43.96 -28.88
N ALA A 16 -15.92 -44.94 -28.02
CA ALA A 16 -15.62 -44.69 -26.61
C ALA A 16 -14.41 -43.74 -26.42
N LEU A 17 -13.37 -43.87 -27.24
CA LEU A 17 -12.20 -42.98 -27.21
C LEU A 17 -12.55 -41.55 -27.64
N THR A 18 -13.41 -41.37 -28.65
CA THR A 18 -13.85 -40.03 -29.06
C THR A 18 -14.73 -39.36 -28.00
N LEU A 19 -15.61 -40.12 -27.34
CA LEU A 19 -16.46 -39.60 -26.26
C LEU A 19 -15.63 -39.18 -25.05
N SER A 20 -14.64 -39.97 -24.66
CA SER A 20 -13.75 -39.61 -23.53
C SER A 20 -12.90 -38.38 -23.85
N GLY A 21 -12.40 -38.23 -25.08
CA GLY A 21 -11.71 -37.02 -25.53
C GLY A 21 -12.60 -35.79 -25.51
N LEU A 22 -13.87 -35.91 -25.91
CA LEU A 22 -14.83 -34.81 -25.87
C LEU A 22 -15.17 -34.40 -24.43
N VAL A 23 -15.31 -35.37 -23.52
CA VAL A 23 -15.51 -35.10 -22.09
C VAL A 23 -14.30 -34.40 -21.48
N LEU A 24 -13.07 -34.83 -21.79
CA LEU A 24 -11.86 -34.22 -21.27
C LEU A 24 -11.64 -32.79 -21.79
N THR A 25 -11.90 -32.55 -23.08
CA THR A 25 -11.77 -31.21 -23.67
C THR A 25 -12.81 -30.25 -23.12
N THR A 26 -14.06 -30.68 -22.98
CA THR A 26 -15.13 -29.86 -22.37
C THR A 26 -14.89 -29.60 -20.87
N TYR A 27 -14.43 -30.61 -20.13
CA TYR A 27 -14.03 -30.46 -18.73
C TYR A 27 -12.83 -29.52 -18.56
N SER A 28 -11.80 -29.68 -19.39
CA SER A 28 -10.62 -28.81 -19.38
C SER A 28 -11.00 -27.36 -19.68
N TRP A 29 -11.83 -27.14 -20.71
CA TRP A 29 -12.37 -25.83 -21.04
C TRP A 29 -13.17 -25.22 -19.88
N TYR A 30 -14.08 -25.98 -19.27
CA TYR A 30 -14.87 -25.53 -18.12
C TYR A 30 -13.97 -25.17 -16.92
N ASN A 31 -12.96 -25.99 -16.63
CA ASN A 31 -12.05 -25.76 -15.51
C ASN A 31 -11.19 -24.50 -15.72
N LEU A 32 -10.67 -24.29 -16.93
CA LEU A 32 -9.91 -23.08 -17.29
C LEU A 32 -10.78 -21.81 -17.12
N HIS A 33 -11.98 -21.78 -17.71
CA HIS A 33 -12.87 -20.62 -17.60
C HIS A 33 -13.41 -20.39 -16.19
N ARG A 34 -13.55 -21.46 -15.39
CA ARG A 34 -13.91 -21.33 -13.98
C ARG A 34 -12.76 -20.72 -13.18
N ALA A 35 -11.52 -21.16 -13.43
CA ALA A 35 -10.35 -20.61 -12.77
C ALA A 35 -10.17 -19.13 -13.10
N ASP A 36 -10.27 -18.75 -14.38
CA ASP A 36 -10.12 -17.37 -14.83
C ASP A 36 -11.15 -16.44 -14.18
N ARG A 37 -12.45 -16.83 -14.17
CA ARG A 37 -13.50 -16.05 -13.51
C ARG A 37 -13.28 -15.88 -12.00
N LEU A 38 -12.82 -16.92 -11.31
CA LEU A 38 -12.52 -16.84 -9.88
C LEU A 38 -11.33 -15.94 -9.59
N ILE A 39 -10.32 -15.95 -10.45
CA ILE A 39 -9.16 -15.06 -10.35
C ILE A 39 -9.61 -13.62 -10.58
N GLU A 40 -10.38 -13.36 -11.63
CA GLU A 40 -10.93 -12.02 -11.92
C GLU A 40 -11.76 -11.48 -10.75
N GLU A 41 -12.73 -12.26 -10.25
CA GLU A 41 -13.59 -11.86 -9.14
C GLU A 41 -12.77 -11.54 -7.87
N LYS A 42 -11.82 -12.41 -7.52
CA LYS A 42 -10.98 -12.20 -6.33
C LYS A 42 -10.09 -10.97 -6.50
N VAL A 43 -9.47 -10.81 -7.67
CA VAL A 43 -8.63 -9.64 -7.97
C VAL A 43 -9.46 -8.36 -7.91
N GLN A 44 -10.64 -8.33 -8.53
CA GLN A 44 -11.54 -7.18 -8.49
C GLN A 44 -11.97 -6.83 -7.06
N SER A 45 -12.30 -7.83 -6.23
CA SER A 45 -12.60 -7.62 -4.82
C SER A 45 -11.41 -7.00 -4.06
N HIS A 46 -10.20 -7.53 -4.25
CA HIS A 46 -9.01 -6.99 -3.57
C HIS A 46 -8.67 -5.58 -4.08
N LEU A 47 -8.87 -5.32 -5.37
CA LEU A 47 -8.66 -3.99 -5.95
C LEU A 47 -9.64 -2.99 -5.33
N ALA A 48 -10.93 -3.31 -5.25
CA ALA A 48 -11.92 -2.45 -4.62
C ALA A 48 -11.61 -2.18 -3.14
N GLU A 49 -11.18 -3.19 -2.38
CA GLU A 49 -10.75 -3.02 -0.98
C GLU A 49 -9.51 -2.12 -0.87
N ILE A 50 -8.53 -2.26 -1.77
CA ILE A 50 -7.33 -1.42 -1.79
C ILE A 50 -7.70 0.03 -2.14
N GLU A 51 -8.55 0.24 -3.14
CA GLU A 51 -9.04 1.56 -3.54
C GLU A 51 -9.79 2.25 -2.39
N GLU A 52 -10.70 1.55 -1.72
CA GLU A 52 -11.41 2.07 -0.55
C GLU A 52 -10.46 2.43 0.60
N ARG A 53 -9.48 1.57 0.87
CA ARG A 53 -8.46 1.83 1.91
C ARG A 53 -7.59 3.03 1.55
N LEU A 54 -7.23 3.20 0.29
CA LEU A 54 -6.46 4.34 -0.19
C LEU A 54 -7.24 5.62 -0.03
N ASP A 55 -8.49 5.66 -0.50
CA ASP A 55 -9.37 6.83 -0.40
C ASP A 55 -9.57 7.27 1.05
N LYS A 56 -9.89 6.32 1.94
CA LYS A 56 -9.97 6.57 3.38
C LYS A 56 -8.67 7.10 3.97
N ARG A 57 -7.51 6.58 3.53
CA ARG A 57 -6.21 7.06 4.01
C ARG A 57 -5.96 8.50 3.54
N PHE A 58 -6.24 8.81 2.28
CA PHE A 58 -6.07 10.15 1.73
C PHE A 58 -6.99 11.18 2.40
N SER A 59 -8.28 10.85 2.59
CA SER A 59 -9.22 11.72 3.31
C SER A 59 -8.70 12.06 4.71
N ARG A 60 -8.31 11.03 5.48
CA ARG A 60 -7.82 11.22 6.86
C ARG A 60 -6.53 12.05 6.94
N ILE A 61 -5.63 11.89 5.97
CA ILE A 61 -4.41 12.70 5.88
C ILE A 61 -4.77 14.15 5.59
N ALA A 62 -5.68 14.40 4.63
CA ALA A 62 -6.10 15.74 4.27
C ALA A 62 -6.76 16.45 5.46
N GLU A 63 -7.68 15.78 6.14
CA GLU A 63 -8.34 16.28 7.36
C GLU A 63 -7.32 16.59 8.48
N ALA A 64 -6.32 15.71 8.69
CA ALA A 64 -5.28 15.94 9.69
C ALA A 64 -4.44 17.18 9.36
N ILE A 65 -4.05 17.34 8.08
CA ILE A 65 -3.28 18.50 7.64
C ILE A 65 -4.09 19.79 7.83
N GLU A 66 -5.37 19.79 7.44
CA GLU A 66 -6.25 20.94 7.60
C GLU A 66 -6.45 21.32 9.08
N ALA A 67 -6.73 20.33 9.93
CA ALA A 67 -6.89 20.55 11.37
C ALA A 67 -5.60 21.11 12.02
N PHE A 68 -4.42 20.64 11.61
CA PHE A 68 -3.17 21.18 12.12
C PHE A 68 -2.83 22.56 11.55
N PHE A 69 -3.24 22.87 10.32
CA PHE A 69 -3.13 24.22 9.76
C PHE A 69 -4.03 25.23 10.50
N GLU A 70 -5.26 24.84 10.82
CA GLU A 70 -6.15 25.63 11.66
C GLU A 70 -5.55 25.82 13.07
N ALA A 71 -5.07 24.74 13.68
CA ALA A 71 -4.41 24.80 14.99
C ALA A 71 -3.18 25.71 14.98
N ASN A 72 -2.37 25.66 13.92
CA ASN A 72 -1.22 26.54 13.75
C ASN A 72 -1.64 28.01 13.55
N SER A 73 -2.79 28.26 12.91
CA SER A 73 -3.33 29.61 12.74
C SER A 73 -3.84 30.20 14.06
N LEU A 74 -4.42 29.36 14.94
CA LEU A 74 -4.89 29.75 16.26
C LEU A 74 -3.74 29.87 17.28
N PHE A 75 -2.71 29.04 17.16
CA PHE A 75 -1.59 28.95 18.10
C PHE A 75 -0.23 28.92 17.38
N PRO A 76 0.17 30.01 16.71
CA PRO A 76 1.36 30.04 15.85
C PRO A 76 2.69 29.88 16.59
N GLU A 77 2.69 29.99 17.92
CA GLU A 77 3.88 29.84 18.76
C GLU A 77 3.99 28.44 19.41
N ARG A 78 2.97 27.58 19.24
CA ARG A 78 3.00 26.23 19.83
C ARG A 78 3.83 25.29 18.99
N PHE A 79 4.98 24.87 19.53
CA PHE A 79 5.85 23.85 18.94
C PHE A 79 5.10 22.60 18.48
N GLU A 80 4.13 22.14 19.27
CA GLU A 80 3.41 20.89 19.01
C GLU A 80 2.63 20.92 17.69
N THR A 81 2.18 22.09 17.24
CA THR A 81 1.46 22.23 15.96
C THR A 81 2.39 21.97 14.77
N TYR A 82 3.58 22.55 14.78
CA TYR A 82 4.64 22.31 13.79
C TYR A 82 5.13 20.87 13.83
N LEU A 83 5.35 20.32 15.02
CA LEU A 83 5.77 18.94 15.18
C LEU A 83 4.74 17.96 14.61
N ASN A 84 3.45 18.19 14.85
CA ASN A 84 2.38 17.36 14.30
C ASN A 84 2.27 17.46 12.77
N LEU A 85 2.41 18.66 12.19
CA LEU A 85 2.52 18.81 10.73
C LEU A 85 3.71 18.04 10.19
N ALA A 86 4.88 18.16 10.82
CA ALA A 86 6.07 17.43 10.42
C ALA A 86 5.86 15.90 10.49
N ARG A 87 5.23 15.38 11.55
CA ARG A 87 4.90 13.96 11.71
C ARG A 87 4.00 13.47 10.56
N VAL A 88 2.97 14.24 10.22
CA VAL A 88 2.06 13.88 9.11
C VAL A 88 2.82 13.90 7.77
N TYR A 89 3.61 14.94 7.50
CA TYR A 89 4.40 15.03 6.27
C TYR A 89 5.46 13.92 6.17
N ALA A 90 6.07 13.51 7.28
CA ALA A 90 6.97 12.37 7.33
C ALA A 90 6.26 11.05 7.02
N GLN A 91 5.05 10.83 7.55
CA GLN A 91 4.24 9.63 7.28
C GLN A 91 3.77 9.51 5.82
N ILE A 92 3.65 10.63 5.11
CA ILE A 92 3.27 10.66 3.70
C ILE A 92 4.46 10.86 2.76
N ASP A 93 5.67 10.67 3.29
CA ASP A 93 6.93 10.68 2.55
C ASP A 93 7.24 12.00 1.84
N LYS A 94 6.72 13.11 2.37
CA LYS A 94 7.02 14.47 1.93
C LYS A 94 8.18 15.03 2.77
N VAL A 95 9.37 14.51 2.50
CA VAL A 95 10.57 14.74 3.31
C VAL A 95 10.91 16.22 3.46
N GLU A 96 10.88 16.99 2.38
CA GLU A 96 11.25 18.42 2.40
C GLU A 96 10.30 19.24 3.26
N LEU A 97 9.00 18.95 3.18
CA LEU A 97 7.99 19.60 4.01
C LEU A 97 8.14 19.18 5.48
N ALA A 98 8.39 17.90 5.75
CA ALA A 98 8.61 17.42 7.10
C ALA A 98 9.82 18.10 7.76
N LEU A 99 10.95 18.19 7.06
CA LEU A 99 12.16 18.88 7.53
C LEU A 99 11.94 20.38 7.72
N LYS A 100 11.14 21.03 6.85
CA LYS A 100 10.76 22.43 7.01
C LYS A 100 9.99 22.64 8.32
N TYR A 101 8.91 21.89 8.54
CA TYR A 101 8.10 22.04 9.75
C TYR A 101 8.87 21.63 11.03
N LEU A 102 9.79 20.66 10.94
CA LEU A 102 10.70 20.35 12.05
C LEU A 102 11.56 21.55 12.44
N ARG A 103 12.14 22.23 11.45
CA ARG A 103 12.94 23.44 11.68
C ARG A 103 12.10 24.55 12.28
N ASP A 104 10.94 24.84 11.71
CA ASP A 104 10.03 25.89 12.20
C ASP A 104 9.59 25.60 13.65
N GLY A 105 9.38 24.32 13.99
CA GLY A 105 9.10 23.90 15.36
C GLY A 105 10.31 24.11 16.29
N LEU A 106 11.49 23.62 15.91
CA LEU A 106 12.70 23.75 16.73
C LEU A 106 13.10 25.21 16.98
N GLU A 107 12.80 26.13 16.07
CA GLU A 107 12.98 27.57 16.30
C GLU A 107 12.14 28.09 17.49
N ARG A 108 11.00 27.46 17.78
CA ARG A 108 10.10 27.81 18.90
C ARG A 108 10.43 27.05 20.17
N ASN A 109 10.89 25.80 20.06
CA ASN A 109 11.33 24.99 21.19
C ASN A 109 12.61 24.21 20.87
N PRO A 110 13.80 24.84 21.02
CA PRO A 110 15.07 24.19 20.73
C PRO A 110 15.35 22.96 21.62
N GLN A 111 14.77 22.92 22.83
CA GLN A 111 14.98 21.82 23.78
C GLN A 111 14.27 20.52 23.38
N ALA A 112 13.37 20.59 22.40
CA ALA A 112 12.63 19.42 21.91
C ALA A 112 13.43 18.51 20.98
N VAL A 113 14.71 18.81 20.72
CA VAL A 113 15.60 17.96 19.91
C VAL A 113 15.54 16.50 20.34
N THR A 114 15.68 16.23 21.64
CA THR A 114 15.68 14.86 22.18
C THR A 114 14.36 14.14 21.88
N GLU A 115 13.23 14.84 21.93
CA GLU A 115 11.92 14.29 21.55
C GLU A 115 11.92 13.89 20.07
N ILE A 116 12.38 14.76 19.18
CA ILE A 116 12.40 14.55 17.73
C ILE A 116 13.34 13.39 17.34
N GLU A 117 14.50 13.27 17.99
CA GLU A 117 15.43 12.18 17.74
C GLU A 117 14.86 10.81 18.11
N GLN A 118 14.07 10.76 19.19
CA GLN A 118 13.44 9.53 19.67
C GLN A 118 12.12 9.22 18.98
N ASP A 119 11.50 10.20 18.34
CA ASP A 119 10.20 10.05 17.70
C ASP A 119 10.27 9.08 16.51
N PRO A 120 9.50 7.98 16.52
CA PRO A 120 9.49 6.99 15.45
C PRO A 120 8.94 7.55 14.12
N ALA A 121 8.12 8.60 14.13
CA ALA A 121 7.56 9.20 12.92
C ALA A 121 8.65 9.73 11.97
N PHE A 122 9.81 10.13 12.53
CA PHE A 122 10.93 10.65 11.76
C PHE A 122 11.99 9.59 11.41
N ALA A 123 11.73 8.30 11.69
CA ALA A 123 12.64 7.23 11.32
C ALA A 123 12.90 7.19 9.81
N ALA A 124 11.88 7.47 9.00
CA ALA A 124 12.01 7.57 7.55
C ALA A 124 12.94 8.72 7.13
N LEU A 125 12.85 9.88 7.80
CA LEU A 125 13.71 11.04 7.52
C LEU A 125 15.18 10.72 7.86
N ARG A 126 15.41 10.06 9.01
CA ARG A 126 16.75 9.61 9.43
C ARG A 126 17.37 8.61 8.46
N GLN A 127 16.56 7.81 7.78
CA GLN A 127 17.04 6.84 6.80
C GLN A 127 17.26 7.45 5.42
N LYS A 128 16.34 8.32 4.97
CA LYS A 128 16.36 8.88 3.60
C LYS A 128 17.29 10.07 3.45
N ASP A 129 17.26 11.00 4.40
CA ASP A 129 18.05 12.23 4.37
C ASP A 129 18.75 12.46 5.72
N PRO A 130 19.65 11.55 6.14
CA PRO A 130 20.34 11.65 7.42
C PRO A 130 21.14 12.96 7.55
N GLU A 131 21.79 13.40 6.48
CA GLU A 131 22.64 14.60 6.50
C GLU A 131 21.82 15.85 6.83
N GLN A 132 20.69 16.06 6.16
CA GLN A 132 19.84 17.23 6.41
C GLN A 132 19.16 17.15 7.77
N PHE A 133 18.68 15.97 8.16
CA PHE A 133 18.08 15.77 9.48
C PHE A 133 19.09 16.11 10.58
N GLN A 134 20.30 15.53 10.52
CA GLN A 134 21.35 15.79 11.51
C GLN A 134 21.84 17.24 11.48
N ALA A 135 21.94 17.87 10.32
CA ALA A 135 22.31 19.28 10.22
C ALA A 135 21.29 20.20 10.91
N ILE A 136 19.99 19.90 10.81
CA ILE A 136 18.95 20.62 11.55
C ILE A 136 19.14 20.39 13.05
N ILE A 137 19.27 19.14 13.47
CA ILE A 137 19.40 18.81 14.89
C ILE A 137 20.64 19.47 15.52
N ALA A 138 21.82 19.30 14.93
CA ALA A 138 23.07 19.85 15.44
C ALA A 138 23.00 21.37 15.67
N ARG A 139 22.32 22.09 14.76
CA ARG A 139 22.14 23.54 14.88
C ARG A 139 21.40 23.98 16.15
N PHE A 140 20.49 23.16 16.67
CA PHE A 140 19.68 23.49 17.85
C PHE A 140 20.16 22.80 19.13
N VAL A 141 21.07 21.82 19.04
CA VAL A 141 21.76 21.22 20.20
C VAL A 141 22.81 22.17 20.79
N GLU A 142 23.45 22.98 19.94
CA GLU A 142 24.53 23.89 20.34
C GLU A 142 24.05 25.24 20.93
N GLN A 143 22.74 25.47 21.02
CA GLN A 143 22.11 26.71 21.55
C GLN A 143 21.67 26.55 23.00
#